data_AF-A0A177WAE3-F1
#
_entry.id   AF-A0A177WAE3-F1
#
_cell.length_a   1.000
_cell.length_b   1.000
_cell.length_c   1.000
_cell.angle_alpha   90.00
_cell.angle_beta   90.00
_cell.angle_gamma   90.00
#
_symmetry.space_group_name_H-M   'P 1'
#
loop_
_entity.id
_entity.type
_entity.pdbx_description
1 polymer ?
#
loop_
_entity_poly.entity_id
_entity_poly.type
_entity_poly.pdbx_seq_one_letter_code
_entity_poly.pdbx_strand_id
1 'polypeptide(L)'
;MFDSTMYVGYINSTNGITLSTRDSHSHTLPQYSSDQSAKLSHYEQMPTPSWAKIVFTVQRPAIGPAKSIDSSSTFLFAMSDIPPESIDSPSSPFSYHTIRGIIRTLDLTSPAFMPAPVAGTNATSNGTAPNDLTLVIMDSVSDNSVLPILPLPPGVTYESILRAHGIMMFVAWTISPAIGIFIARYMKDRLGVWWFRLHVFFMFFVTGLLTIAAIILVVLYKTPPHFTNGFHRSFGLAIAIVMIIQIILGVICDRMFSPNRTSIPIWDKLHWIFGRSLAVAGMINIITGMSMLQSIGYVVTVGTKAGYGVIVGCILIGFIVAEVMLGQIHHGKIAPPELNDKTPEKSVF
;
A
#
# COMPACT_ATOMS: atom_id res chain seq x y z
N MET A 1 -24.85 -0.98 11.90
CA MET A 1 -24.38 -2.33 12.29
C MET A 1 -25.44 -2.91 13.18
N PHE A 2 -25.94 -4.11 12.88
CA PHE A 2 -26.94 -4.76 13.73
C PHE A 2 -26.18 -5.69 14.67
N ASP A 3 -26.43 -5.58 15.98
CA ASP A 3 -25.94 -6.48 17.04
C ASP A 3 -24.42 -6.62 17.15
N SER A 4 -23.69 -5.51 17.20
CA SER A 4 -22.26 -5.49 17.52
C SER A 4 -22.00 -4.78 18.85
N THR A 5 -21.12 -5.36 19.67
CA THR A 5 -20.64 -4.75 20.92
C THR A 5 -19.28 -4.13 20.70
N MET A 6 -19.06 -2.96 21.28
CA MET A 6 -17.81 -2.22 21.25
C MET A 6 -17.26 -2.03 22.66
N TYR A 7 -15.94 -2.06 22.76
CA TYR A 7 -15.21 -1.85 23.99
C TYR A 7 -14.37 -0.59 23.84
N VAL A 8 -14.72 0.43 24.61
CA VAL A 8 -14.07 1.75 24.55
C VAL A 8 -13.25 1.95 25.82
N GLY A 9 -11.97 2.26 25.67
CA GLY A 9 -11.08 2.64 26.77
C GLY A 9 -10.68 4.10 26.66
N TYR A 10 -10.68 4.82 27.78
CA TYR A 10 -10.17 6.19 27.88
C TYR A 10 -9.56 6.45 29.26
N ILE A 11 -8.71 7.48 29.34
CA ILE A 11 -8.06 7.88 30.60
C ILE A 11 -9.04 8.64 31.48
N ASN A 12 -9.12 8.27 32.75
CA ASN A 12 -9.96 8.90 33.77
C ASN A 12 -9.22 9.97 34.58
N SER A 13 -9.89 10.61 35.55
CA SER A 13 -9.29 11.66 36.37
C SER A 13 -8.10 11.19 37.23
N THR A 14 -8.03 9.89 37.52
CA THR A 14 -6.94 9.27 38.30
C THR A 14 -5.81 8.74 37.42
N ASN A 15 -5.78 9.09 36.13
CA ASN A 15 -4.82 8.58 35.14
C ASN A 15 -4.88 7.04 34.91
N GLY A 16 -5.98 6.41 35.29
CA GLY A 16 -6.30 5.01 35.01
C GLY A 16 -7.15 4.86 33.75
N ILE A 17 -7.42 3.62 33.34
CA ILE A 17 -8.29 3.33 32.19
C ILE A 17 -9.71 3.07 32.67
N THR A 18 -10.68 3.83 32.15
CA THR A 18 -12.10 3.50 32.22
C THR A 18 -12.48 2.66 31.00
N LEU A 19 -13.00 1.45 31.24
CA LEU A 19 -13.58 0.59 30.19
C LEU A 19 -15.09 0.82 30.10
N SER A 20 -15.57 1.02 28.88
CA SER A 20 -16.97 1.26 28.56
C SER A 20 -17.43 0.31 27.47
N THR A 21 -18.31 -0.63 27.83
CA THR A 21 -18.96 -1.53 26.88
C THR A 21 -20.20 -0.87 26.31
N ARG A 22 -20.33 -0.83 24.97
CA ARG A 22 -21.51 -0.30 24.28
C ARG A 22 -22.09 -1.28 23.29
N ASP A 23 -23.41 -1.23 23.14
CA ASP A 23 -24.12 -1.98 22.11
C ASP A 23 -24.57 -1.04 20.99
N SER A 24 -24.28 -1.46 19.76
CA SER A 24 -24.67 -0.75 18.55
C SER A 24 -25.99 -1.27 18.00
N HIS A 25 -26.89 -0.34 17.67
CA HIS A 25 -28.18 -0.64 17.07
C HIS A 25 -28.34 0.18 15.78
N SER A 26 -28.16 -0.46 14.63
CA SER A 26 -28.28 0.19 13.32
C SER A 26 -27.35 1.40 13.15
N HIS A 27 -27.90 2.61 12.99
CA HIS A 27 -27.19 3.88 12.79
C HIS A 27 -27.36 4.84 13.97
N THR A 28 -27.84 4.37 15.12
CA THR A 28 -27.94 5.19 16.34
C THR A 28 -26.62 5.20 17.10
N LEU A 29 -26.42 6.22 17.94
CA LEU A 29 -25.26 6.29 18.82
C LEU A 29 -25.22 5.05 19.72
N PRO A 30 -24.06 4.36 19.86
CA PRO A 30 -23.94 3.19 20.72
C PRO A 30 -24.29 3.52 22.18
N GLN A 31 -25.13 2.69 22.79
CA GLN A 31 -25.63 2.90 24.14
C GLN A 31 -24.85 2.06 25.16
N TYR A 32 -24.82 2.49 26.42
CA TYR A 32 -24.17 1.73 27.49
C TYR A 32 -24.78 0.34 27.62
N SER A 33 -23.95 -0.69 27.55
CA SER A 33 -24.40 -2.08 27.54
C SER A 33 -24.74 -2.56 28.94
N SER A 34 -25.74 -3.43 29.07
CA SER A 34 -25.96 -4.21 30.28
C SER A 34 -24.96 -5.37 30.42
N ASP A 35 -24.33 -5.81 29.31
CA ASP A 35 -23.28 -6.83 29.33
C ASP A 35 -21.94 -6.21 29.74
N GLN A 36 -21.48 -6.57 30.94
CA GLN A 36 -20.19 -6.16 31.49
C GLN A 36 -19.23 -7.35 31.61
N SER A 37 -19.37 -8.35 30.72
CA SER A 37 -18.51 -9.54 30.67
C SER A 37 -17.06 -9.23 30.30
N ALA A 38 -16.81 -8.13 29.59
CA ALA A 38 -15.47 -7.68 29.25
C ALA A 38 -14.81 -6.94 30.41
N LYS A 39 -13.51 -7.21 30.63
CA LYS A 39 -12.74 -6.63 31.72
C LYS A 39 -11.38 -6.14 31.21
N LEU A 40 -10.83 -5.14 31.88
CA LEU A 40 -9.43 -4.79 31.71
C LEU A 40 -8.55 -5.94 32.19
N SER A 41 -7.55 -6.27 31.40
CA SER A 41 -6.58 -7.32 31.69
C SER A 41 -5.16 -6.75 31.65
N HIS A 42 -4.28 -7.29 32.47
CA HIS A 42 -2.84 -7.01 32.41
C HIS A 42 -2.20 -8.08 31.53
N TYR A 43 -2.03 -7.76 30.24
CA TYR A 43 -1.26 -8.61 29.34
C TYR A 43 0.07 -7.92 29.05
N GLU A 44 1.11 -8.34 29.79
CA GLU A 44 2.41 -7.65 29.86
C GLU A 44 3.35 -7.88 28.66
N GLN A 45 2.84 -8.42 27.55
CA GLN A 45 3.73 -8.99 26.51
C GLN A 45 3.83 -8.15 25.24
N MET A 46 3.04 -7.07 25.10
CA MET A 46 3.19 -6.15 23.96
C MET A 46 4.03 -4.94 24.36
N PRO A 47 5.21 -4.73 23.74
CA PRO A 47 6.00 -3.52 23.95
C PRO A 47 5.13 -2.31 23.63
N THR A 48 4.92 -1.45 24.62
CA THR A 48 4.19 -0.21 24.42
C THR A 48 5.05 0.73 23.58
N PRO A 49 4.60 1.16 22.39
CA PRO A 49 5.35 2.14 21.61
C PRO A 49 5.49 3.45 22.39
N SER A 50 6.64 4.12 22.29
CA SER A 50 6.90 5.38 23.01
C SER A 50 5.95 6.52 22.65
N TRP A 51 5.24 6.42 21.52
CA TRP A 51 4.24 7.39 21.07
C TRP A 51 2.82 7.09 21.58
N ALA A 52 2.59 5.91 22.19
CA ALA A 52 1.26 5.50 22.61
C ALA A 52 0.82 6.32 23.83
N LYS A 53 -0.31 7.04 23.69
CA LYS A 53 -0.89 7.85 24.77
C LYS A 53 -1.80 7.05 25.70
N ILE A 54 -2.43 6.00 25.16
CA ILE A 54 -3.35 5.12 25.88
C ILE A 54 -3.04 3.69 25.45
N VAL A 55 -2.79 2.82 26.40
CA VAL A 55 -2.64 1.38 26.18
C VAL A 55 -3.50 0.65 27.18
N PHE A 56 -4.33 -0.26 26.70
CA PHE A 56 -5.14 -1.12 27.54
C PHE A 56 -5.42 -2.42 26.79
N THR A 57 -5.56 -3.49 27.57
CA THR A 57 -5.97 -4.79 27.05
C THR A 57 -7.36 -5.11 27.58
N VAL A 58 -8.23 -5.59 26.69
CA VAL A 58 -9.56 -6.04 27.04
C VAL A 58 -9.62 -7.54 26.89
N GLN A 59 -10.07 -8.21 27.95
CA GLN A 59 -10.42 -9.62 27.92
C GLN A 59 -11.94 -9.75 27.86
N ARG A 60 -12.44 -10.62 26.98
CA ARG A 60 -13.86 -10.97 26.89
C ARG A 60 -14.03 -12.47 26.63
N PRO A 61 -15.21 -13.05 26.93
CA PRO A 61 -15.57 -14.38 26.47
C PRO A 61 -15.57 -14.48 24.93
N ALA A 62 -15.09 -15.61 24.39
CA ALA A 62 -15.14 -15.88 22.94
C ALA A 62 -16.58 -16.06 22.42
N ILE A 63 -17.46 -16.57 23.27
CA ILE A 63 -18.89 -16.72 23.04
C ILE A 63 -19.61 -15.77 24.01
N GLY A 64 -20.46 -14.91 23.48
CA GLY A 64 -21.22 -13.96 24.28
C GLY A 64 -22.49 -13.49 23.55
N PRO A 65 -23.25 -12.57 24.17
CA PRO A 65 -24.43 -11.97 23.54
C PRO A 65 -24.05 -11.10 22.34
N ALA A 66 -22.85 -10.51 22.35
CA ALA A 66 -22.21 -9.97 21.16
C ALA A 66 -21.75 -11.10 20.23
N LYS A 67 -21.77 -10.86 18.90
CA LYS A 67 -21.28 -11.80 17.89
C LYS A 67 -20.03 -12.59 18.36
N SER A 68 -20.11 -13.92 18.28
CA SER A 68 -19.02 -14.83 18.65
C SER A 68 -17.75 -14.54 17.85
N ILE A 69 -16.60 -14.81 18.48
CA ILE A 69 -15.30 -14.70 17.84
C ILE A 69 -15.04 -15.99 17.06
N ASP A 70 -15.09 -15.88 15.74
CA ASP A 70 -14.72 -16.94 14.80
C ASP A 70 -13.32 -16.69 14.21
N SER A 71 -12.75 -17.70 13.54
CA SER A 71 -11.42 -17.68 12.89
C SER A 71 -11.27 -16.68 11.74
N SER A 72 -12.36 -15.99 11.35
CA SER A 72 -12.36 -14.95 10.32
C SER A 72 -13.21 -13.75 10.73
N SER A 73 -13.12 -13.38 12.01
CA SER A 73 -13.87 -12.26 12.55
C SER A 73 -13.41 -10.92 11.95
N THR A 74 -14.35 -10.02 11.71
CA THR A 74 -14.06 -8.64 11.32
C THR A 74 -14.21 -7.75 12.53
N PHE A 75 -13.14 -7.05 12.89
CA PHE A 75 -13.12 -6.08 13.97
C PHE A 75 -13.07 -4.68 13.39
N LEU A 76 -13.74 -3.76 14.07
CA LEU A 76 -13.68 -2.34 13.78
C LEU A 76 -12.91 -1.68 14.90
N PHE A 77 -12.04 -0.75 14.56
CA PHE A 77 -11.38 0.09 15.54
C PHE A 77 -11.62 1.55 15.20
N ALA A 78 -11.63 2.37 16.24
CA ALA A 78 -11.79 3.80 16.14
C ALA A 78 -11.04 4.47 17.30
N MET A 79 -10.52 5.67 17.05
CA MET A 79 -9.82 6.49 18.05
C MET A 79 -10.27 7.94 17.94
N SER A 80 -10.35 8.61 19.08
CA SER A 80 -10.73 10.02 19.21
C SER A 80 -9.66 10.76 19.99
N ASP A 81 -9.33 11.97 19.57
CA ASP A 81 -8.48 12.90 20.32
C ASP A 81 -9.28 13.73 21.34
N ILE A 82 -10.61 13.57 21.36
CA ILE A 82 -11.54 14.27 22.25
C ILE A 82 -12.04 13.27 23.30
N PRO A 83 -11.87 13.56 24.61
CA PRO A 83 -12.37 12.70 25.68
C PRO A 83 -13.91 12.72 25.76
N PRO A 84 -14.54 11.74 26.43
CA PRO A 84 -15.96 11.79 26.78
C PRO A 84 -16.29 13.02 27.64
N GLU A 85 -17.57 13.41 27.68
CA GLU A 85 -18.03 14.55 28.50
C GLU A 85 -17.70 14.38 30.00
N SER A 86 -17.81 13.15 30.51
CA SER A 86 -17.46 12.78 31.88
C SER A 86 -16.49 11.60 31.89
N ILE A 87 -15.21 11.87 32.09
CA ILE A 87 -14.11 10.89 32.05
C ILE A 87 -14.14 9.83 33.18
N ASP A 88 -14.94 10.02 34.22
CA ASP A 88 -15.09 9.06 35.31
C ASP A 88 -16.36 8.21 35.20
N SER A 89 -17.18 8.42 34.16
CA SER A 89 -18.44 7.69 33.99
C SER A 89 -18.39 6.76 32.76
N PRO A 90 -18.41 5.43 32.94
CA PRO A 90 -18.39 4.48 31.83
C PRO A 90 -19.61 4.60 30.91
N SER A 91 -20.68 5.28 31.32
CA SER A 91 -21.87 5.55 30.50
C SER A 91 -21.80 6.87 29.73
N SER A 92 -20.80 7.73 29.98
CA SER A 92 -20.66 9.07 29.40
C SER A 92 -20.78 9.06 27.87
N PRO A 93 -21.51 9.99 27.26
CA PRO A 93 -21.48 10.17 25.81
C PRO A 93 -20.07 10.57 25.35
N PHE A 94 -19.76 10.28 24.09
CA PHE A 94 -18.51 10.63 23.44
C PHE A 94 -18.75 11.12 22.02
N SER A 95 -17.84 11.96 21.54
CA SER A 95 -17.84 12.51 20.19
C SER A 95 -17.43 11.46 19.15
N TYR A 96 -17.61 11.80 17.87
CA TYR A 96 -17.15 10.96 16.78
C TYR A 96 -15.62 10.83 16.77
N HIS A 97 -15.15 9.68 16.32
CA HIS A 97 -13.74 9.35 16.20
C HIS A 97 -13.07 10.12 15.04
N THR A 98 -11.79 10.47 15.22
CA THR A 98 -10.94 11.09 14.18
C THR A 98 -10.25 10.05 13.31
N ILE A 99 -9.97 8.86 13.87
CA ILE A 99 -9.34 7.74 13.19
C ILE A 99 -10.26 6.53 13.27
N ARG A 100 -10.34 5.75 12.19
CA ARG A 100 -11.07 4.49 12.13
C ARG A 100 -10.44 3.53 11.15
N GLY A 101 -10.68 2.25 11.37
CA GLY A 101 -10.29 1.22 10.44
C GLY A 101 -11.02 -0.08 10.66
N ILE A 102 -10.70 -1.04 9.80
CA ILE A 102 -11.31 -2.36 9.78
C ILE A 102 -10.19 -3.38 9.76
N ILE A 103 -10.17 -4.26 10.75
CA ILE A 103 -9.33 -5.46 10.77
C ILE A 103 -10.20 -6.60 10.25
N ARG A 104 -9.98 -6.95 8.98
CA ARG A 104 -10.68 -8.07 8.35
C ARG A 104 -9.94 -9.37 8.65
N THR A 105 -10.70 -10.46 8.79
CA THR A 105 -10.18 -11.82 8.89
C THR A 105 -9.14 -11.98 10.01
N LEU A 106 -9.38 -11.37 11.16
CA LEU A 106 -8.53 -11.57 12.34
C LEU A 106 -8.98 -12.85 13.03
N ASP A 107 -8.09 -13.82 13.08
CA ASP A 107 -8.26 -15.02 13.87
C ASP A 107 -7.77 -14.77 15.29
N LEU A 108 -8.70 -14.76 16.26
CA LEU A 108 -8.39 -14.72 17.70
C LEU A 108 -8.74 -16.06 18.38
N THR A 109 -9.03 -17.10 17.59
CA THR A 109 -9.33 -18.45 18.08
C THR A 109 -8.05 -19.29 18.21
N SER A 110 -6.99 -18.90 17.53
CA SER A 110 -5.63 -19.45 17.69
C SER A 110 -4.85 -18.69 18.77
N PRO A 111 -3.97 -19.37 19.53
CA PRO A 111 -3.09 -18.72 20.48
C PRO A 111 -2.18 -17.71 19.77
N ALA A 112 -1.92 -16.57 20.41
CA ALA A 112 -1.02 -15.57 19.86
C ALA A 112 0.39 -16.18 19.66
N PHE A 113 1.01 -15.91 18.50
CA PHE A 113 2.40 -16.28 18.26
C PHE A 113 3.28 -15.56 19.28
N MET A 114 3.95 -16.34 20.14
CA MET A 114 4.92 -15.86 21.11
C MET A 114 6.31 -16.10 20.52
N PRO A 115 7.03 -15.05 20.06
CA PRO A 115 8.42 -15.22 19.66
C PRO A 115 9.20 -15.73 20.88
N ALA A 116 9.97 -16.81 20.71
CA ALA A 116 10.91 -17.23 21.73
C ALA A 116 11.81 -16.04 22.11
N PRO A 117 12.11 -15.82 23.40
CA PRO A 117 12.98 -14.72 23.81
C PRO A 117 14.31 -14.86 23.05
N VAL A 118 14.72 -13.78 22.39
CA VAL A 118 16.00 -13.69 21.69
C VAL A 118 17.09 -13.99 22.73
N ALA A 119 17.76 -15.13 22.58
CA ALA A 119 18.92 -15.46 23.39
C ALA A 119 19.99 -14.39 23.12
N GLY A 120 20.08 -13.41 24.02
CA GLY A 120 21.16 -12.45 24.02
C GLY A 120 22.47 -13.19 24.21
N THR A 121 23.33 -13.18 23.20
CA THR A 121 24.74 -13.53 23.35
C THR A 121 25.36 -12.49 24.28
N ASN A 122 25.56 -12.88 25.55
CA ASN A 122 26.69 -12.53 26.43
C ASN A 122 26.25 -12.56 27.90
N ALA A 123 26.42 -13.71 28.55
CA ALA A 123 26.63 -13.76 29.99
C ALA A 123 27.58 -14.92 30.27
N THR A 124 28.83 -14.56 30.58
CA THR A 124 29.82 -15.43 31.20
C THR A 124 29.24 -16.07 32.46
N SER A 125 29.39 -17.39 32.53
CA SER A 125 29.01 -18.25 33.64
C SER A 125 29.61 -17.81 34.98
N ASN A 126 28.77 -17.65 36.00
CA ASN A 126 29.07 -18.13 37.35
C ASN A 126 27.80 -18.15 38.23
N GLY A 127 27.44 -19.34 38.72
CA GLY A 127 26.54 -19.48 39.88
C GLY A 127 25.25 -20.27 39.65
N THR A 128 25.32 -21.57 39.94
CA THR A 128 24.32 -22.42 40.61
C THR A 128 22.89 -22.51 40.02
N ALA A 129 22.58 -23.67 39.45
CA ALA A 129 21.23 -24.10 39.05
C ALA A 129 20.27 -24.18 40.25
N PRO A 130 18.95 -24.06 39.99
CA PRO A 130 18.16 -25.29 39.99
C PRO A 130 17.22 -25.42 38.78
N ASN A 131 17.46 -26.48 38.02
CA ASN A 131 16.51 -27.51 37.60
C ASN A 131 15.05 -27.09 37.40
N ASP A 132 14.69 -26.75 36.15
CA ASP A 132 13.68 -27.44 35.33
C ASP A 132 13.25 -26.51 34.17
N LEU A 133 14.11 -26.40 33.15
CA LEU A 133 13.62 -26.07 31.81
C LEU A 133 13.51 -27.40 31.08
N THR A 134 12.33 -28.00 31.18
CA THR A 134 11.90 -29.03 30.25
C THR A 134 12.04 -28.43 28.85
N LEU A 135 13.08 -28.85 28.12
CA LEU A 135 13.21 -28.64 26.69
C LEU A 135 12.04 -29.40 26.05
N VAL A 136 10.89 -28.74 25.94
CA VAL A 136 9.83 -29.21 25.05
C VAL A 136 10.35 -28.92 23.65
N ILE A 137 11.07 -29.91 23.09
CA ILE A 137 11.09 -30.08 21.65
C ILE A 137 9.62 -30.29 21.29
N MET A 138 8.94 -29.23 20.87
CA MET A 138 7.64 -29.36 20.21
C MET A 138 7.91 -30.08 18.90
N ASP A 139 7.82 -31.40 19.00
CA ASP A 139 7.59 -32.29 17.90
C ASP A 139 6.38 -31.77 17.10
N SER A 140 6.64 -31.44 15.83
CA SER A 140 5.69 -31.42 14.72
C SER A 140 4.22 -31.05 15.03
N VAL A 141 3.97 -29.89 15.63
CA VAL A 141 2.68 -29.22 15.44
C VAL A 141 2.73 -28.57 14.06
N SER A 142 1.92 -29.09 13.15
CA SER A 142 1.60 -28.50 11.85
C SER A 142 0.81 -27.21 12.06
N ASP A 143 1.50 -26.18 12.57
CA ASP A 143 0.93 -24.86 12.73
C ASP A 143 0.88 -24.18 11.36
N ASN A 144 -0.33 -24.07 10.82
CA ASN A 144 -0.61 -23.37 9.55
C ASN A 144 -0.49 -21.83 9.69
N SER A 145 0.26 -21.32 10.68
CA SER A 145 0.50 -19.90 10.86
C SER A 145 1.43 -19.39 9.75
N VAL A 146 0.84 -18.70 8.77
CA VAL A 146 1.57 -18.27 7.58
C VAL A 146 2.46 -17.07 7.91
N LEU A 147 3.75 -17.32 8.12
CA LEU A 147 4.77 -16.30 8.42
C LEU A 147 5.17 -15.49 7.17
N PRO A 148 5.72 -14.26 7.35
CA PRO A 148 6.36 -13.55 6.24
C PRO A 148 7.61 -14.31 5.78
N ILE A 149 8.02 -14.12 4.53
CA ILE A 149 9.19 -14.82 3.95
C ILE A 149 10.48 -14.43 4.68
N LEU A 150 10.63 -13.14 5.00
CA LEU A 150 11.76 -12.61 5.75
C LEU A 150 11.28 -11.88 7.00
N PRO A 151 12.00 -12.00 8.14
CA PRO A 151 11.76 -11.18 9.30
C PRO A 151 12.12 -9.72 9.00
N LEU A 152 11.47 -8.78 9.69
CA LEU A 152 11.82 -7.36 9.56
C LEU A 152 13.27 -7.12 10.03
N PRO A 153 14.05 -6.30 9.32
CA PRO A 153 15.38 -5.92 9.78
C PRO A 153 15.32 -5.17 11.13
N PRO A 154 16.38 -5.26 11.96
CA PRO A 154 16.44 -4.52 13.22
C PRO A 154 16.20 -3.02 13.02
N GLY A 155 15.31 -2.44 13.83
CA GLY A 155 14.95 -1.01 13.74
C GLY A 155 14.04 -0.63 12.57
N VAL A 156 13.65 -1.57 11.71
CA VAL A 156 12.72 -1.33 10.60
C VAL A 156 11.31 -1.78 11.01
N THR A 157 10.36 -0.85 10.94
CA THR A 157 8.95 -1.15 11.19
C THR A 157 8.25 -1.57 9.91
N TYR A 158 7.14 -2.30 10.04
CA TYR A 158 6.28 -2.62 8.90
C TYR A 158 5.75 -1.36 8.20
N GLU A 159 5.52 -0.28 8.96
CA GLU A 159 5.16 1.02 8.40
C GLU A 159 6.24 1.55 7.45
N SER A 160 7.51 1.44 7.83
CA SER A 160 8.64 1.85 6.99
C SER A 160 8.66 1.11 5.65
N ILE A 161 8.36 -0.20 5.67
CA ILE A 161 8.26 -1.03 4.46
C ILE A 161 7.12 -0.52 3.55
N LEU A 162 5.94 -0.25 4.11
CA LEU A 162 4.79 0.25 3.35
C LEU A 162 5.01 1.66 2.81
N ARG A 163 5.66 2.55 3.57
CA ARG A 163 6.04 3.89 3.12
C ARG A 163 7.05 3.82 1.99
N ALA A 164 8.08 2.96 2.10
CA ALA A 164 9.05 2.74 1.03
C ALA A 164 8.37 2.23 -0.25
N HIS A 165 7.49 1.23 -0.14
CA HIS A 165 6.66 0.77 -1.26
C HIS A 165 5.87 1.92 -1.91
N GLY A 166 5.19 2.74 -1.09
CA GLY A 166 4.41 3.87 -1.59
C GLY A 166 5.25 4.92 -2.31
N ILE A 167 6.43 5.27 -1.79
CA ILE A 167 7.36 6.23 -2.41
C ILE A 167 7.90 5.68 -3.74
N MET A 168 8.29 4.40 -3.76
CA MET A 168 8.76 3.74 -4.97
C MET A 168 7.66 3.71 -6.05
N MET A 169 6.43 3.37 -5.67
CA MET A 169 5.29 3.37 -6.58
C MET A 169 4.92 4.78 -7.07
N PHE A 170 5.04 5.80 -6.22
CA PHE A 170 4.85 7.19 -6.61
C PHE A 170 5.83 7.61 -7.73
N VAL A 171 7.11 7.33 -7.56
CA VAL A 171 8.13 7.62 -8.59
C VAL A 171 7.87 6.80 -9.86
N ALA A 172 7.60 5.51 -9.70
CA ALA A 172 7.40 4.58 -10.81
C ALA A 172 6.14 4.88 -11.64
N TRP A 173 5.06 5.34 -11.02
CA TRP A 173 3.74 5.43 -11.67
C TRP A 173 3.18 6.85 -11.82
N THR A 174 3.73 7.84 -11.12
CA THR A 174 3.30 9.26 -11.28
C THR A 174 4.36 10.07 -12.02
N ILE A 175 5.62 10.00 -11.58
CA ILE A 175 6.68 10.87 -12.12
C ILE A 175 7.26 10.29 -13.42
N SER A 176 7.76 9.06 -13.38
CA SER A 176 8.46 8.45 -14.50
C SER A 176 7.59 8.32 -15.77
N PRO A 177 6.32 7.85 -15.70
CA PRO A 177 5.46 7.76 -16.88
C PRO A 177 5.14 9.13 -17.47
N ALA A 178 4.93 10.14 -16.62
CA ALA A 178 4.69 11.51 -17.08
C ALA A 178 5.87 12.01 -17.93
N ILE A 179 7.11 11.85 -17.45
CA ILE A 179 8.31 12.27 -18.18
C ILE A 179 8.48 11.47 -19.48
N GLY A 180 8.44 10.14 -19.42
CA GLY A 180 8.71 9.30 -20.58
C GLY A 180 7.63 9.41 -21.67
N ILE A 181 6.35 9.56 -21.30
CA ILE A 181 5.25 9.80 -22.26
C ILE A 181 5.39 11.20 -22.87
N PHE A 182 5.73 12.21 -22.07
CA PHE A 182 5.91 13.57 -22.55
C PHE A 182 7.04 13.66 -23.58
N ILE A 183 8.19 13.04 -23.30
CA ILE A 183 9.33 12.95 -24.22
C ILE A 183 8.92 12.27 -25.53
N ALA A 184 8.27 11.10 -25.43
CA ALA A 184 7.87 10.34 -26.61
C ALA A 184 6.78 11.02 -27.44
N ARG A 185 5.99 11.94 -26.86
CA ARG A 185 4.93 12.65 -27.57
C ARG A 185 5.39 13.97 -28.19
N TYR A 186 6.16 14.76 -27.45
CA TYR A 186 6.42 16.17 -27.80
C TYR A 186 7.87 16.47 -28.18
N MET A 187 8.83 15.61 -27.83
CA MET A 187 10.26 15.93 -27.92
C MET A 187 11.02 15.15 -29.00
N LYS A 188 10.30 14.45 -29.90
CA LYS A 188 10.93 13.62 -30.94
C LYS A 188 11.88 14.40 -31.84
N ASP A 189 11.41 15.51 -32.40
CA ASP A 189 12.20 16.32 -33.35
C ASP A 189 13.36 17.05 -32.67
N ARG A 190 13.21 17.36 -31.38
CA ARG A 190 14.23 18.08 -30.60
C ARG A 190 15.35 17.18 -30.09
N LEU A 191 15.06 15.90 -29.88
CA LEU A 191 15.99 14.95 -29.25
C LEU A 191 16.54 13.90 -30.23
N GLY A 192 16.01 13.81 -31.45
CA GLY A 192 16.43 12.79 -32.42
C GLY A 192 16.37 11.39 -31.79
N VAL A 193 17.41 10.57 -31.93
CA VAL A 193 17.44 9.21 -31.34
C VAL A 193 17.26 9.18 -29.81
N TRP A 194 17.56 10.27 -29.10
CA TRP A 194 17.49 10.31 -27.64
C TRP A 194 16.07 10.27 -27.09
N TRP A 195 15.04 10.69 -27.86
CA TRP A 195 13.65 10.59 -27.38
C TRP A 195 13.30 9.13 -27.04
N PHE A 196 13.76 8.19 -27.89
CA PHE A 196 13.47 6.77 -27.74
C PHE A 196 14.24 6.18 -26.56
N ARG A 197 15.54 6.49 -26.46
CA ARG A 197 16.40 6.02 -25.34
C ARG A 197 15.89 6.50 -23.99
N LEU A 198 15.49 7.77 -23.89
CA LEU A 198 14.93 8.33 -22.67
C LEU A 198 13.55 7.75 -22.37
N HIS A 199 12.69 7.55 -23.38
CA HIS A 199 11.41 6.87 -23.19
C HIS A 199 11.61 5.46 -22.61
N VAL A 200 12.50 4.66 -23.20
CA VAL A 200 12.84 3.31 -22.70
C VAL A 200 13.44 3.39 -21.30
N PHE A 201 14.34 4.34 -21.03
CA PHE A 201 14.91 4.55 -19.69
C PHE A 201 13.83 4.73 -18.62
N PHE A 202 12.91 5.68 -18.83
CA PHE A 202 11.84 5.95 -17.88
C PHE A 202 10.83 4.80 -17.80
N MET A 203 10.41 4.20 -18.92
CA MET A 203 9.39 3.13 -18.89
C MET A 203 9.93 1.80 -18.35
N PHE A 204 11.12 1.37 -18.78
CA PHE A 204 11.65 0.06 -18.42
C PHE A 204 12.48 0.11 -17.15
N PHE A 205 13.51 0.96 -17.10
CA PHE A 205 14.46 0.96 -15.99
C PHE A 205 13.89 1.63 -14.74
N VAL A 206 13.22 2.78 -14.90
CA VAL A 206 12.63 3.46 -13.74
C VAL A 206 11.29 2.84 -13.38
N THR A 207 10.28 2.88 -14.25
CA THR A 207 8.94 2.37 -13.93
C THR A 207 8.92 0.85 -13.74
N GLY A 208 9.48 0.08 -14.68
CA GLY A 208 9.47 -1.39 -14.63
C GLY A 208 10.22 -1.95 -13.42
N LEU A 209 11.51 -1.65 -13.28
CA LEU A 209 12.32 -2.22 -12.20
C LEU A 209 11.88 -1.74 -10.81
N LEU A 210 11.49 -0.47 -10.67
CA LEU A 210 11.05 0.06 -9.38
C LEU A 210 9.70 -0.54 -8.97
N THR A 211 8.81 -0.84 -9.92
CA THR A 211 7.57 -1.59 -9.66
C THR A 211 7.87 -2.99 -9.15
N ILE A 212 8.77 -3.72 -9.82
CA ILE A 212 9.16 -5.07 -9.41
C ILE A 212 9.78 -5.04 -8.02
N ALA A 213 10.73 -4.14 -7.78
CA ALA A 213 11.39 -3.99 -6.49
C ALA A 213 10.39 -3.65 -5.36
N ALA A 214 9.44 -2.76 -5.62
CA ALA A 214 8.42 -2.37 -4.64
C ALA A 214 7.42 -3.50 -4.35
N ILE A 215 7.08 -4.34 -5.34
CA ILE A 215 6.26 -5.54 -5.12
C ILE A 215 7.02 -6.57 -4.30
N ILE A 216 8.28 -6.87 -4.67
CA ILE A 216 9.15 -7.80 -3.94
C ILE A 216 9.28 -7.36 -2.48
N LEU A 217 9.52 -6.06 -2.24
CA LEU A 217 9.63 -5.49 -0.91
C LEU A 217 8.42 -5.85 -0.02
N VAL A 218 7.20 -5.71 -0.52
CA VAL A 218 6.00 -6.05 0.26
C VAL A 218 5.82 -7.57 0.38
N VAL A 219 6.12 -8.34 -0.67
CA VAL A 219 6.00 -9.80 -0.65
C VAL A 219 6.95 -10.43 0.38
N LEU A 220 8.18 -9.91 0.51
CA LEU A 220 9.16 -10.45 1.45
C LEU A 220 8.76 -10.26 2.91
N TYR A 221 8.20 -9.10 3.26
CA TYR A 221 7.98 -8.71 4.66
C TYR A 221 6.52 -8.75 5.13
N LYS A 222 5.55 -8.90 4.22
CA LYS A 222 4.13 -9.04 4.58
C LYS A 222 3.74 -10.51 4.69
N THR A 223 2.94 -10.86 5.68
CA THR A 223 2.33 -12.19 5.74
C THR A 223 1.35 -12.42 4.57
N PRO A 224 1.36 -13.61 3.95
CA PRO A 224 0.34 -14.00 3.00
C PRO A 224 -1.07 -14.01 3.63
N PRO A 225 -2.14 -14.02 2.83
CA PRO A 225 -2.14 -14.01 1.37
C PRO A 225 -1.74 -12.66 0.76
N HIS A 226 -1.00 -12.71 -0.35
CA HIS A 226 -0.65 -11.55 -1.17
C HIS A 226 -1.71 -11.31 -2.25
N PHE A 227 -1.83 -10.07 -2.71
CA PHE A 227 -2.71 -9.68 -3.83
C PHE A 227 -4.22 -9.92 -3.64
N THR A 228 -4.65 -10.43 -2.47
CA THR A 228 -6.06 -10.64 -2.13
C THR A 228 -6.60 -9.57 -1.18
N ASN A 229 -7.92 -9.54 -1.01
CA ASN A 229 -8.63 -8.78 0.03
C ASN A 229 -8.43 -7.25 -0.05
N GLY A 230 -8.47 -6.67 -1.25
CA GLY A 230 -8.51 -5.21 -1.41
C GLY A 230 -8.28 -4.74 -2.84
N PHE A 231 -9.04 -3.73 -3.26
CA PHE A 231 -9.00 -3.18 -4.62
C PHE A 231 -7.60 -2.76 -5.05
N HIS A 232 -6.86 -2.02 -4.19
CA HIS A 232 -5.49 -1.59 -4.48
C HIS A 232 -4.55 -2.75 -4.85
N ARG A 233 -4.69 -3.90 -4.18
CA ARG A 233 -3.79 -5.04 -4.32
C ARG A 233 -4.06 -5.80 -5.62
N SER A 234 -5.33 -6.11 -5.89
CA SER A 234 -5.72 -6.80 -7.12
C SER A 234 -5.58 -5.91 -8.35
N PHE A 235 -5.96 -4.63 -8.25
CA PHE A 235 -5.80 -3.66 -9.32
C PHE A 235 -4.33 -3.35 -9.61
N GLY A 236 -3.50 -3.20 -8.57
CA GLY A 236 -2.05 -3.04 -8.73
C GLY A 236 -1.39 -4.23 -9.42
N LEU A 237 -1.80 -5.45 -9.10
CA LEU A 237 -1.32 -6.65 -9.80
C LEU A 237 -1.74 -6.65 -11.28
N ALA A 238 -2.99 -6.30 -11.58
CA ALA A 238 -3.45 -6.19 -12.96
C ALA A 238 -2.65 -5.15 -13.75
N ILE A 239 -2.37 -3.98 -13.16
CA ILE A 239 -1.52 -2.94 -13.75
C ILE A 239 -0.11 -3.49 -14.03
N ALA A 240 0.50 -4.21 -13.08
CA ALA A 240 1.82 -4.80 -13.25
C ALA A 240 1.87 -5.86 -14.36
N ILE A 241 0.82 -6.67 -14.51
CA ILE A 241 0.70 -7.65 -15.61
C ILE A 241 0.60 -6.92 -16.95
N VAL A 242 -0.27 -5.91 -17.06
CA VAL A 242 -0.42 -5.16 -18.32
C VAL A 242 0.83 -4.33 -18.64
N MET A 243 1.61 -3.91 -17.63
CA MET A 243 2.91 -3.27 -17.85
C MET A 243 3.87 -4.17 -18.63
N ILE A 244 3.91 -5.47 -18.31
CA ILE A 244 4.73 -6.44 -19.04
C ILE A 244 4.28 -6.53 -20.51
N ILE A 245 2.96 -6.61 -20.74
CA ILE A 245 2.38 -6.58 -22.08
C ILE A 245 2.76 -5.29 -22.81
N GLN A 246 2.75 -4.15 -22.12
CA GLN A 246 3.10 -2.85 -22.68
C GLN A 246 4.59 -2.74 -23.06
N ILE A 247 5.49 -3.36 -22.29
CA ILE A 247 6.92 -3.48 -22.63
C ILE A 247 7.08 -4.34 -23.90
N ILE A 248 6.40 -5.48 -23.97
CA ILE A 248 6.41 -6.36 -25.16
C ILE A 248 5.90 -5.59 -26.39
N LEU A 249 4.79 -4.87 -26.26
CA LEU A 249 4.27 -4.02 -27.33
C LEU A 249 5.27 -2.94 -27.75
N GLY A 250 6.00 -2.34 -26.80
CA GLY A 250 7.05 -1.37 -27.10
C GLY A 250 8.18 -1.98 -27.94
N VAL A 251 8.63 -3.19 -27.60
CA VAL A 251 9.62 -3.93 -28.39
C VAL A 251 9.10 -4.27 -29.78
N ILE A 252 7.83 -4.66 -29.91
CA ILE A 252 7.19 -4.90 -31.21
C ILE A 252 7.15 -3.62 -32.05
N CYS A 253 6.80 -2.48 -31.45
CA CYS A 253 6.79 -1.19 -32.15
C CYS A 253 8.17 -0.82 -32.71
N ASP A 254 9.23 -1.07 -31.94
CA ASP A 254 10.62 -0.83 -32.35
C ASP A 254 11.07 -1.80 -33.46
N ARG A 255 10.89 -3.11 -33.23
CA ARG A 255 11.30 -4.18 -34.18
C ARG A 255 10.60 -4.10 -35.52
N MET A 256 9.36 -3.63 -35.54
CA MET A 256 8.55 -3.52 -36.76
C MET A 256 8.49 -2.08 -37.29
N PHE A 257 9.35 -1.20 -36.78
CA PHE A 257 9.48 0.14 -37.31
C PHE A 257 10.03 0.10 -38.74
N SER A 258 9.40 0.85 -39.64
CA SER A 258 9.89 1.09 -40.99
C SER A 258 9.83 2.59 -41.29
N PRO A 259 10.93 3.22 -41.75
CA PRO A 259 10.93 4.63 -42.09
C PRO A 259 10.01 4.96 -43.28
N ASN A 260 9.70 3.97 -44.14
CA ASN A 260 8.89 4.12 -45.35
C ASN A 260 7.40 3.80 -45.13
N ARG A 261 6.93 3.75 -43.87
CA ARG A 261 5.52 3.42 -43.57
C ARG A 261 4.57 4.53 -44.02
N THR A 262 3.49 4.15 -44.70
CA THR A 262 2.46 5.08 -45.22
C THR A 262 1.34 5.36 -44.23
N SER A 263 1.22 4.57 -43.16
CA SER A 263 0.22 4.75 -42.11
C SER A 263 0.76 4.30 -40.76
N ILE A 264 0.09 4.73 -39.69
CA ILE A 264 0.41 4.33 -38.31
C ILE A 264 -0.12 2.92 -38.08
N PRO A 265 0.75 1.93 -37.81
CA PRO A 265 0.31 0.56 -37.60
C PRO A 265 -0.55 0.37 -36.36
N ILE A 266 -1.27 -0.76 -36.28
CA ILE A 266 -2.17 -1.04 -35.16
C ILE A 266 -1.41 -1.23 -33.84
N TRP A 267 -0.22 -1.83 -33.85
CA TRP A 267 0.59 -2.04 -32.64
C TRP A 267 1.05 -0.72 -32.01
N ASP A 268 1.41 0.28 -32.83
CA ASP A 268 1.73 1.64 -32.36
C ASP A 268 0.51 2.26 -31.65
N LYS A 269 -0.67 2.18 -32.26
CA LYS A 269 -1.91 2.71 -31.67
C LYS A 269 -2.26 2.02 -30.35
N LEU A 270 -2.16 0.68 -30.32
CA LEU A 270 -2.40 -0.12 -29.11
C LEU A 270 -1.42 0.25 -28.01
N HIS A 271 -0.12 0.37 -28.33
CA HIS A 271 0.90 0.79 -27.39
C HIS A 271 0.59 2.18 -26.82
N TRP A 272 0.15 3.14 -27.62
CA TRP A 272 -0.18 4.47 -27.11
C TRP A 272 -1.42 4.47 -26.21
N ILE A 273 -2.50 3.80 -26.61
CA ILE A 273 -3.76 3.76 -25.86
C ILE A 273 -3.57 3.01 -24.54
N PHE A 274 -2.95 1.83 -24.57
CA PHE A 274 -2.69 1.08 -23.35
C PHE A 274 -1.70 1.78 -22.44
N GLY A 275 -0.61 2.34 -22.97
CA GLY A 275 0.37 3.08 -22.16
C GLY A 275 -0.24 4.26 -21.41
N ARG A 276 -1.06 5.07 -22.08
CA ARG A 276 -1.76 6.20 -21.45
C ARG A 276 -2.78 5.75 -20.42
N SER A 277 -3.54 4.69 -20.74
CA SER A 277 -4.50 4.10 -19.81
C SER A 277 -3.82 3.55 -18.56
N LEU A 278 -2.65 2.93 -18.71
CA LEU A 278 -1.85 2.42 -17.60
C LEU A 278 -1.32 3.53 -16.70
N ALA A 279 -0.86 4.65 -17.28
CA ALA A 279 -0.41 5.80 -16.50
C ALA A 279 -1.54 6.34 -15.61
N VAL A 280 -2.76 6.47 -16.16
CA VAL A 280 -3.94 6.89 -15.39
C VAL A 280 -4.32 5.85 -14.34
N ALA A 281 -4.35 4.57 -14.70
CA ALA A 281 -4.63 3.47 -13.77
C ALA A 281 -3.64 3.43 -12.61
N GLY A 282 -2.34 3.64 -12.87
CA GLY A 282 -1.29 3.71 -11.86
C GLY A 282 -1.51 4.85 -10.85
N MET A 283 -1.86 6.05 -11.34
CA MET A 283 -2.21 7.18 -10.47
C MET A 283 -3.45 6.91 -9.61
N ILE A 284 -4.50 6.31 -10.20
CA ILE A 284 -5.68 5.87 -9.44
C ILE A 284 -5.28 4.85 -8.37
N ASN A 285 -4.42 3.88 -8.73
CA ASN A 285 -4.00 2.85 -7.80
C ASN A 285 -3.22 3.43 -6.60
N ILE A 286 -2.43 4.48 -6.80
CA ILE A 286 -1.76 5.22 -5.70
C ILE A 286 -2.78 5.84 -4.74
N ILE A 287 -3.85 6.46 -5.25
CA ILE A 287 -4.92 7.03 -4.41
C ILE A 287 -5.58 5.95 -3.54
N THR A 288 -5.87 4.79 -4.15
CA THR A 288 -6.44 3.65 -3.39
C THR A 288 -5.44 3.05 -2.41
N GLY A 289 -4.14 3.08 -2.72
CA GLY A 289 -3.07 2.66 -1.81
C GLY A 289 -2.95 3.56 -0.59
N MET A 290 -3.00 4.88 -0.76
CA MET A 290 -3.05 5.84 0.35
C MET A 290 -4.30 5.63 1.22
N SER A 291 -5.45 5.38 0.60
CA SER A 291 -6.71 5.09 1.31
C SER A 291 -6.63 3.78 2.09
N MET A 292 -6.00 2.75 1.51
CA MET A 292 -5.73 1.48 2.19
C MET A 292 -4.80 1.69 3.39
N LEU A 293 -3.71 2.44 3.21
CA LEU A 293 -2.74 2.75 4.27
C LEU A 293 -3.42 3.44 5.46
N GLN A 294 -4.33 4.39 5.20
CA GLN A 294 -5.15 5.01 6.23
C GLN A 294 -6.12 4.03 6.90
N SER A 295 -6.77 3.14 6.12
CA SER A 295 -7.74 2.18 6.66
C SER A 295 -7.15 1.13 7.59
N ILE A 296 -5.83 0.88 7.48
CA ILE A 296 -5.09 -0.04 8.35
C ILE A 296 -4.39 0.67 9.52
N GLY A 297 -4.72 1.95 9.76
CA GLY A 297 -4.32 2.68 10.96
C GLY A 297 -3.10 3.60 10.82
N TYR A 298 -2.48 3.66 9.64
CA TYR A 298 -1.35 4.58 9.43
C TYR A 298 -1.81 5.98 9.06
N VAL A 299 -1.10 6.98 9.57
CA VAL A 299 -1.47 8.39 9.34
C VAL A 299 -1.07 8.82 7.93
N VAL A 300 -2.06 9.06 7.09
CA VAL A 300 -1.89 9.77 5.81
C VAL A 300 -2.47 11.18 5.97
N THR A 301 -1.59 12.17 6.11
CA THR A 301 -2.00 13.55 6.35
C THR A 301 -2.80 14.12 5.16
N VAL A 302 -3.66 15.11 5.44
CA VAL A 302 -4.34 15.87 4.38
C VAL A 302 -3.31 16.53 3.46
N GLY A 303 -2.19 17.01 4.00
CA GLY A 303 -1.08 17.58 3.24
C GLY A 303 -0.48 16.60 2.22
N THR A 304 -0.31 15.32 2.59
CA THR A 304 0.18 14.29 1.65
C THR A 304 -0.78 14.10 0.47
N LYS A 305 -2.08 14.03 0.74
CA LYS A 305 -3.10 13.87 -0.31
C LYS A 305 -3.19 15.11 -1.21
N ALA A 306 -3.19 16.30 -0.60
CA ALA A 306 -3.19 17.56 -1.32
C ALA A 306 -1.94 17.72 -2.18
N GLY A 307 -0.75 17.43 -1.63
CA GLY A 307 0.51 17.45 -2.35
C GLY A 307 0.51 16.50 -3.56
N TYR A 308 0.02 15.27 -3.38
CA TYR A 308 -0.16 14.34 -4.50
C TYR A 308 -1.09 14.91 -5.58
N GLY A 309 -2.24 15.49 -5.17
CA GLY A 309 -3.19 16.13 -6.09
C GLY A 309 -2.58 17.31 -6.86
N VAL A 310 -1.78 18.16 -6.20
CA VAL A 310 -1.06 19.26 -6.84
C VAL A 310 -0.06 18.73 -7.87
N ILE A 311 0.70 17.68 -7.55
CA ILE A 311 1.67 17.09 -8.49
C ILE A 311 0.96 16.54 -9.73
N VAL A 312 -0.12 15.78 -9.55
CA VAL A 312 -0.93 15.28 -10.66
C VAL A 312 -1.53 16.43 -11.47
N GLY A 313 -2.04 17.47 -10.82
CA GLY A 313 -2.54 18.69 -11.47
C GLY A 313 -1.48 19.39 -12.32
N CYS A 314 -0.27 19.57 -11.79
CA CYS A 314 0.86 20.16 -12.53
C CYS A 314 1.26 19.31 -13.74
N ILE A 315 1.27 17.97 -13.60
CA ILE A 315 1.51 17.06 -14.72
C ILE A 315 0.45 17.27 -15.81
N LEU A 316 -0.83 17.26 -15.44
CA LEU A 316 -1.93 17.44 -16.39
C LEU A 316 -1.85 18.80 -17.11
N ILE A 317 -1.60 19.88 -16.37
CA ILE A 317 -1.39 21.22 -16.95
C ILE A 317 -0.20 21.21 -17.90
N GLY A 318 0.91 20.57 -17.53
CA GLY A 318 2.09 20.43 -18.40
C GLY A 318 1.76 19.73 -19.72
N PHE A 319 0.96 18.66 -19.69
CA PHE A 319 0.49 17.98 -20.90
C PHE A 319 -0.45 18.85 -21.74
N ILE A 320 -1.36 19.60 -21.11
CA ILE A 320 -2.28 20.51 -21.83
C ILE A 320 -1.49 21.62 -22.52
N VAL A 321 -0.56 22.27 -21.80
CA VAL A 321 0.29 23.33 -22.34
C VAL A 321 1.14 22.79 -23.48
N ALA A 322 1.76 21.61 -23.33
CA ALA A 322 2.54 21.01 -24.41
C ALA A 322 1.69 20.61 -25.62
N GLU A 323 0.46 20.14 -25.42
CA GLU A 323 -0.45 19.85 -26.54
C GLU A 323 -0.78 21.13 -27.32
N VAL A 324 -1.05 22.25 -26.64
CA VAL A 324 -1.37 23.54 -27.27
C VAL A 324 -0.14 24.17 -27.94
N MET A 325 1.03 24.11 -27.30
CA MET A 325 2.23 24.80 -27.78
C MET A 325 3.07 24.00 -28.76
N LEU A 326 3.15 22.68 -28.60
CA LEU A 326 4.04 21.81 -29.37
C LEU A 326 3.26 20.91 -30.35
N GLY A 327 2.04 20.53 -30.01
CA GLY A 327 1.23 19.60 -30.80
C GLY A 327 1.81 18.17 -30.86
N GLN A 328 1.02 17.21 -31.35
CA GLN A 328 1.51 15.84 -31.56
C GLN A 328 2.24 15.72 -32.90
N ILE A 329 3.54 15.43 -32.85
CA ILE A 329 4.35 15.22 -34.05
C ILE A 329 4.19 13.76 -34.50
N HIS A 330 3.58 13.58 -35.68
CA HIS A 330 3.49 12.29 -36.34
C HIS A 330 4.67 12.12 -37.30
N HIS A 331 5.26 10.94 -37.35
CA HIS A 331 6.20 10.58 -38.43
C HIS A 331 5.41 10.60 -39.74
N GLY A 332 5.45 11.71 -40.46
CA GLY A 332 4.59 11.97 -41.61
C GLY A 332 4.69 13.39 -42.15
N LYS A 333 5.91 13.85 -42.46
CA LYS A 333 6.13 14.85 -43.51
C LYS A 333 7.24 14.33 -44.42
N ILE A 334 6.85 13.59 -45.45
CA ILE A 334 7.68 13.46 -46.65
C ILE A 334 7.65 14.86 -47.27
N ALA A 335 8.79 15.55 -47.27
CA ALA A 335 8.96 16.70 -48.16
C ALA A 335 8.73 16.19 -49.59
N PRO A 336 8.00 16.93 -50.46
CA PRO A 336 7.88 16.54 -51.86
C PRO A 336 9.29 16.36 -52.46
N PRO A 337 9.48 15.40 -53.37
CA PRO A 337 10.81 15.07 -53.88
C PRO A 337 11.35 16.29 -54.62
N GLU A 338 12.30 17.00 -54.02
CA GLU A 338 13.25 17.78 -54.80
C GLU A 338 14.11 16.76 -55.56
N LEU A 339 14.03 16.83 -56.89
CA LEU A 339 15.00 16.20 -57.77
C LEU A 339 16.38 16.68 -57.36
N ASN A 340 17.14 15.86 -56.64
CA ASN A 340 18.58 15.93 -56.74
C ASN A 340 19.15 14.52 -56.80
N ASP A 341 19.45 14.16 -58.05
CA ASP A 341 20.32 13.08 -58.44
C ASP A 341 21.60 13.08 -57.58
N LYS A 342 21.76 12.03 -56.78
CA LYS A 342 23.06 11.48 -56.34
C LYS A 342 22.85 10.15 -55.62
N THR A 343 23.10 9.08 -56.38
CA THR A 343 23.68 7.76 -56.02
C THR A 343 23.47 7.20 -54.61
N PRO A 344 22.97 5.95 -54.46
CA PRO A 344 22.80 5.32 -53.16
C PRO A 344 24.14 4.74 -52.65
N GLU A 345 24.68 5.30 -51.58
CA GLU A 345 25.64 4.60 -50.74
C GLU A 345 24.87 3.74 -49.74
N LYS A 346 25.04 2.42 -49.84
CA LYS A 346 24.44 1.44 -48.94
C LYS A 346 25.08 1.59 -47.55
N SER A 347 24.36 2.10 -46.56
CA SER A 347 24.69 1.86 -45.16
C SER A 347 24.00 0.59 -44.69
N VAL A 348 24.79 -0.48 -44.61
CA VAL A 348 24.50 -1.69 -43.85
C VAL A 348 24.21 -1.28 -42.40
N PHE A 349 23.03 -1.61 -41.88
CA PHE A 349 22.77 -2.24 -40.57
C PHE A 349 21.30 -2.66 -40.49
#